data_AF-A0A497N127-F1
#
_entry.id   AF-A0A497N127-F1
#
_cell.length_a   1.000
_cell.length_b   1.000
_cell.length_c   1.000
_cell.angle_alpha   90.00
_cell.angle_beta   90.00
_cell.angle_gamma   90.00
#
_symmetry.space_group_name_H-M   'P 1'
#
loop_
_entity.id
_entity.type
_entity.pdbx_description
1 polymer ?
#
loop_
_entity_poly.entity_id
_entity_poly.type
_entity_poly.pdbx_seq_one_letter_code
_entity_poly.pdbx_strand_id
1 'polypeptide(L)'
;MPFFIYDLRGSKMTPDNPDISEKELELIEKIARWIVDKDLEGPAVMILQTIKPLSNIGGDLGLFYLAPFLPFLEDKGYRFLETFGKMENIERLIRRIEWLNKEKYKEKRENTKEK
;
A
#
# COMPACT_ATOMS: atom_id res chain seq x y z
N MET A 1 -0.79 18.92 -0.62
CA MET A 1 0.57 18.69 -0.09
C MET A 1 1.27 17.71 -1.02
N PRO A 2 2.58 17.86 -1.31
CA PRO A 2 3.26 16.93 -2.20
C PRO A 2 3.42 15.57 -1.51
N PHE A 3 3.16 14.53 -2.28
CA PHE A 3 3.15 13.13 -1.89
C PHE A 3 4.60 12.64 -1.78
N PHE A 4 5.09 12.34 -0.57
CA PHE A 4 6.44 11.78 -0.40
C PHE A 4 6.32 10.35 0.15
N ILE A 5 6.49 9.37 -0.73
CA ILE A 5 6.85 7.99 -0.34
C ILE A 5 8.36 7.99 -0.09
N TYR A 6 8.87 7.17 0.81
CA TYR A 6 10.30 7.04 1.09
C TYR A 6 10.77 5.60 0.84
N ASP A 7 11.93 5.42 0.21
CA ASP A 7 12.57 4.11 0.01
C ASP A 7 13.14 3.56 1.34
N LEU A 8 13.50 2.27 1.38
CA LEU A 8 14.23 1.57 2.44
C LEU A 8 15.48 2.33 2.94
N ARG A 9 16.03 3.26 2.16
CA ARG A 9 17.18 4.11 2.53
C ARG A 9 16.79 5.51 3.05
N GLY A 10 15.50 5.77 3.29
CA GLY A 10 15.02 7.07 3.77
C GLY A 10 15.10 8.21 2.73
N SER A 11 15.30 7.88 1.45
CA SER A 11 15.34 8.84 0.35
C SER A 11 13.93 9.10 -0.20
N LYS A 12 13.66 10.34 -0.63
CA LYS A 12 12.39 10.74 -1.26
C LYS A 12 12.17 9.88 -2.51
N MET A 13 11.11 9.07 -2.53
CA MET A 13 10.61 8.45 -3.76
C MET A 13 9.78 9.50 -4.49
N THR A 14 10.43 10.17 -5.42
CA THR A 14 9.80 10.94 -6.48
C THR A 14 9.35 9.98 -7.59
N PRO A 15 8.41 10.40 -8.47
CA PRO A 15 8.02 9.61 -9.66
C PRO A 15 9.16 9.37 -10.66
N ASP A 16 10.38 9.83 -10.36
CA ASP A 16 11.59 9.64 -11.14
C ASP A 16 12.32 8.31 -10.82
N ASN A 17 11.81 7.50 -9.89
CA ASN A 17 12.25 6.12 -9.76
C ASN A 17 11.77 5.33 -11.00
N PRO A 18 12.65 4.86 -11.89
CA PRO A 18 12.27 4.31 -13.21
C PRO A 18 11.37 3.07 -13.15
N ASP A 19 11.17 2.46 -11.96
CA ASP A 19 10.42 1.21 -11.77
C ASP A 19 8.93 1.37 -11.38
N ILE A 20 8.41 2.60 -11.15
CA ILE A 20 7.00 2.80 -10.79
C ILE A 20 6.26 3.84 -11.64
N SER A 21 5.07 3.47 -12.07
CA SER A 21 4.11 4.32 -12.78
C SER A 21 3.31 5.20 -11.81
N GLU A 22 2.95 6.40 -12.25
CA GLU A 22 2.00 7.29 -11.56
C GLU A 22 0.68 6.56 -11.23
N LYS A 23 0.23 5.67 -12.12
CA LYS A 23 -0.96 4.85 -11.94
C LYS A 23 -0.85 3.82 -10.80
N GLU A 24 0.36 3.31 -10.56
CA GLU A 24 0.63 2.37 -9.46
C GLU A 24 0.62 3.14 -8.13
N LEU A 25 1.23 4.33 -8.10
CA LEU A 25 1.23 5.23 -6.94
C LEU A 25 -0.19 5.63 -6.54
N GLU A 26 -1.02 6.03 -7.51
CA GLU A 26 -2.43 6.35 -7.28
C GLU A 26 -3.21 5.19 -6.67
N LEU A 27 -2.97 3.96 -7.16
CA LEU A 27 -3.66 2.78 -6.67
C LEU A 27 -3.24 2.43 -5.24
N ILE A 28 -1.93 2.47 -4.95
CA ILE A 28 -1.38 2.28 -3.61
C ILE A 28 -2.00 3.30 -2.65
N GLU A 29 -2.07 4.57 -3.04
CA GLU A 29 -2.65 5.61 -2.19
C GLU A 29 -4.13 5.37 -1.90
N LYS A 30 -4.89 5.04 -2.95
CA LYS A 30 -6.32 4.79 -2.83
C LYS A 30 -6.60 3.66 -1.84
N ILE A 31 -5.84 2.57 -1.93
CA ILE A 31 -5.99 1.40 -1.04
C ILE A 31 -5.54 1.73 0.38
N ALA A 32 -4.40 2.41 0.54
CA ALA A 32 -3.89 2.78 1.86
C ALA A 32 -4.89 3.67 2.63
N ARG A 33 -5.48 4.67 1.97
CA ARG A 33 -6.54 5.51 2.57
C ARG A 33 -7.76 4.68 2.97
N TRP A 34 -8.26 3.86 2.06
CA TRP A 34 -9.43 3.03 2.33
C TRP A 34 -9.22 2.13 3.56
N ILE A 35 -8.02 1.55 3.73
CA ILE A 35 -7.66 0.73 4.90
C ILE A 35 -7.68 1.55 6.19
N VAL A 36 -7.04 2.73 6.20
CA VAL A 36 -6.94 3.58 7.39
C VAL A 36 -8.29 4.22 7.76
N ASP A 37 -9.08 4.61 6.77
CA ASP A 37 -10.43 5.16 6.96
C ASP A 37 -11.39 4.13 7.57
N LYS A 38 -11.16 2.84 7.31
CA LYS A 38 -11.91 1.72 7.89
C LYS A 38 -11.32 1.17 9.19
N ASP A 39 -10.24 1.79 9.71
CA ASP A 39 -9.51 1.33 10.91
C ASP A 39 -9.02 -0.14 10.77
N LEU A 40 -8.65 -0.55 9.55
CA LEU A 40 -8.19 -1.90 9.20
C LEU A 40 -6.65 -2.03 9.14
N GLU A 41 -5.90 -1.05 9.66
CA GLU A 41 -4.43 -1.05 9.61
C GLU A 41 -3.83 -2.37 10.14
N GLY A 42 -4.16 -2.74 11.38
CA GLY A 42 -3.65 -3.96 12.02
C GLY A 42 -3.84 -5.23 11.19
N PRO A 43 -5.09 -5.62 10.82
CA PRO A 43 -5.30 -6.81 10.00
C PRO A 43 -4.69 -6.69 8.60
N ALA A 44 -4.73 -5.51 7.97
CA ALA A 44 -4.17 -5.33 6.63
C ALA A 44 -2.64 -5.47 6.63
N VAL A 45 -1.94 -4.81 7.55
CA VAL A 45 -0.48 -4.87 7.68
C VAL A 45 -0.04 -6.29 8.04
N MET A 46 -0.77 -7.01 8.89
CA MET A 46 -0.49 -8.41 9.19
C MET A 46 -0.54 -9.29 7.92
N ILE A 47 -1.63 -9.20 7.15
CA ILE A 47 -1.80 -9.96 5.90
C ILE A 47 -0.73 -9.59 4.88
N LEU A 48 -0.48 -8.30 4.66
CA LEU A 48 0.49 -7.81 3.67
C LEU A 48 1.93 -8.24 4.02
N GLN A 49 2.30 -8.27 5.31
CA GLN A 49 3.60 -8.78 5.74
C GLN A 49 3.76 -10.28 5.50
N THR A 50 2.69 -11.07 5.62
CA THR A 50 2.70 -12.50 5.26
C THR A 50 2.85 -12.69 3.75
N ILE A 51 2.27 -11.81 2.93
CA ILE A 51 2.35 -11.89 1.46
C ILE A 51 3.69 -11.38 0.92
N LYS A 52 4.32 -10.40 1.58
CA LYS A 52 5.62 -9.82 1.21
C LYS A 52 6.67 -10.86 0.76
N PRO A 53 7.01 -11.92 1.52
CA PRO A 53 8.02 -12.91 1.10
C PRO A 53 7.61 -13.76 -0.12
N LEU A 54 6.31 -13.89 -0.42
CA LEU A 54 5.80 -14.71 -1.53
C LEU A 54 6.07 -14.06 -2.89
N SER A 55 6.23 -12.74 -2.93
CA SER A 55 6.54 -11.98 -4.14
C SER A 55 7.92 -12.31 -4.75
N ASN A 56 8.86 -12.84 -3.96
CA ASN A 56 10.14 -13.34 -4.45
C ASN A 56 10.01 -14.68 -5.20
N ILE A 57 8.90 -15.39 -5.03
CA ILE A 57 8.54 -16.59 -5.79
C ILE A 57 7.71 -16.11 -6.99
N GLY A 58 8.36 -15.33 -7.86
CA GLY A 58 7.71 -14.75 -9.05
C GLY A 58 7.20 -15.86 -9.97
N GLY A 59 5.88 -16.00 -10.06
CA GLY A 59 5.21 -17.05 -10.83
C GLY A 59 3.73 -17.23 -10.43
N ASP A 60 3.16 -18.38 -10.76
CA ASP A 60 1.75 -18.75 -10.52
C ASP A 60 1.27 -18.55 -9.08
N LEU A 61 2.18 -18.56 -8.10
CA LEU A 61 1.84 -18.34 -6.69
C LEU A 61 1.36 -16.90 -6.42
N GLY A 62 1.95 -15.88 -7.05
CA GLY A 62 1.47 -14.50 -6.91
C GLY A 62 0.03 -14.36 -7.43
N LEU A 63 -0.24 -14.95 -8.59
CA LEU A 63 -1.59 -15.00 -9.15
C LEU A 63 -2.54 -15.82 -8.26
N PHE A 64 -2.09 -16.97 -7.73
CA PHE A 64 -2.88 -17.84 -6.85
C PHE A 64 -3.27 -17.15 -5.53
N TYR A 65 -2.36 -16.40 -4.91
CA TYR A 65 -2.66 -15.64 -3.70
C TYR A 65 -3.55 -14.42 -3.95
N LEU A 66 -3.43 -13.79 -5.13
CA LEU A 66 -4.27 -12.66 -5.51
C LEU A 66 -5.61 -13.10 -6.13
N ALA A 67 -5.74 -14.36 -6.57
CA ALA A 67 -6.93 -14.89 -7.23
C ALA A 67 -8.22 -14.78 -6.40
N PRO A 68 -8.22 -15.06 -5.08
CA PRO A 68 -9.41 -14.85 -4.24
C PRO A 68 -9.87 -13.39 -4.20
N PHE A 69 -8.98 -12.44 -4.51
CA PHE A 69 -9.28 -11.02 -4.51
C PHE A 69 -9.75 -10.50 -5.88
N LEU A 70 -9.53 -11.25 -6.97
CA LEU A 70 -9.96 -10.85 -8.33
C LEU A 70 -11.44 -10.48 -8.45
N PRO A 71 -12.40 -11.22 -7.85
CA PRO A 71 -13.82 -10.85 -7.91
C PRO A 71 -14.14 -9.50 -7.26
N PHE A 72 -13.32 -9.07 -6.28
CA PHE A 72 -13.48 -7.77 -5.62
C PHE A 72 -12.87 -6.61 -6.42
N LEU A 73 -12.18 -6.91 -7.52
CA LEU A 73 -11.37 -5.94 -8.26
C LEU A 73 -11.99 -5.54 -9.61
N GLU A 74 -13.17 -6.08 -9.96
CA GLU A 74 -13.91 -5.79 -11.21
C GLU A 74 -12.96 -5.67 -12.44
N ASP A 75 -13.21 -4.73 -13.35
CA ASP A 75 -12.40 -4.41 -14.53
C ASP A 75 -10.97 -3.90 -14.21
N LYS A 76 -10.63 -3.74 -12.92
CA LYS A 76 -9.33 -3.28 -12.45
C LYS A 76 -8.45 -4.41 -11.92
N GLY A 77 -8.91 -5.66 -11.97
CA GLY A 77 -8.17 -6.84 -11.53
C GLY A 77 -6.78 -6.96 -12.17
N TYR A 78 -6.65 -6.72 -13.47
CA TYR A 78 -5.35 -6.75 -14.16
C TYR A 78 -4.38 -5.68 -13.65
N ARG A 79 -4.86 -4.45 -13.44
CA ARG A 79 -4.03 -3.36 -12.89
C ARG A 79 -3.62 -3.64 -11.46
N PHE A 80 -4.50 -4.26 -10.68
CA PHE A 80 -4.18 -4.67 -9.31
C PHE A 80 -3.11 -5.75 -9.29
N LEU A 81 -3.23 -6.79 -10.13
CA LEU A 81 -2.22 -7.83 -10.29
C LEU A 81 -0.88 -7.26 -10.75
N GLU A 82 -0.89 -6.36 -11.74
CA GLU A 82 0.31 -5.70 -12.26
C GLU A 82 1.00 -4.87 -11.16
N THR A 83 0.23 -4.11 -10.39
CA THR A 83 0.75 -3.25 -9.33
C THR A 83 1.27 -4.08 -8.16
N PHE A 84 0.47 -5.00 -7.62
CA PHE A 84 0.82 -5.75 -6.39
C PHE A 84 1.55 -7.06 -6.65
N GLY A 85 1.79 -7.42 -7.92
CA GLY A 85 2.73 -8.48 -8.29
C GLY A 85 4.18 -8.11 -8.01
N LYS A 86 4.49 -6.81 -7.87
CA LYS A 86 5.82 -6.30 -7.48
C LYS A 86 5.94 -6.25 -5.95
N MET A 87 6.94 -6.93 -5.39
CA MET A 87 7.20 -6.95 -3.94
C MET A 87 7.35 -5.53 -3.36
N GLU A 88 8.01 -4.67 -4.11
CA GLU A 88 8.29 -3.28 -3.76
C GLU A 88 7.01 -2.49 -3.57
N ASN A 89 5.95 -2.80 -4.33
CA ASN A 89 4.67 -2.11 -4.24
C ASN A 89 3.86 -2.56 -3.02
N ILE A 90 4.00 -3.82 -2.59
CA ILE A 90 3.45 -4.30 -1.32
C ILE A 90 4.13 -3.58 -0.14
N GLU A 91 5.45 -3.48 -0.17
CA GLU A 91 6.21 -2.74 0.86
C GLU A 91 5.81 -1.26 0.91
N ARG A 92 5.63 -0.63 -0.26
CA ARG A 92 5.16 0.75 -0.36
C ARG A 92 3.77 0.92 0.24
N LEU A 93 2.86 -0.04 -0.02
CA LEU A 93 1.52 -0.03 0.55
C LEU A 93 1.55 -0.13 2.08
N ILE A 94 2.32 -1.07 2.65
CA ILE A 94 2.47 -1.22 4.11
C ILE A 94 2.93 0.10 4.74
N ARG A 95 4.02 0.68 4.24
CA ARG A 95 4.57 1.94 4.76
C ARG A 95 3.58 3.09 4.65
N ARG A 96 2.80 3.13 3.56
CA ARG A 96 1.81 4.18 3.35
C ARG A 96 0.66 4.08 4.35
N ILE A 97 0.18 2.86 4.62
CA ILE A 97 -0.82 2.57 5.65
C ILE A 97 -0.33 3.03 7.03
N GLU A 98 0.88 2.64 7.43
CA GLU A 98 1.47 3.01 8.73
C GLU A 98 1.61 4.54 8.87
N TRP A 99 2.07 5.23 7.81
CA TRP A 99 2.19 6.68 7.82
C TRP A 99 0.84 7.36 7.98
N LEU A 100 -0.16 6.99 7.16
CA LEU A 100 -1.50 7.58 7.20
C LEU A 100 -2.16 7.39 8.56
N ASN A 101 -2.00 6.20 9.14
CA ASN A 101 -2.53 5.90 10.46
C ASN A 101 -1.85 6.74 11.55
N LYS A 102 -0.52 6.88 11.51
CA LYS A 102 0.23 7.74 12.44
C LYS A 102 -0.25 9.20 12.37
N GLU A 103 -0.48 9.72 11.17
CA GLU A 103 -1.03 11.08 10.99
C GLU A 103 -2.45 11.19 11.56
N LYS A 104 -3.34 10.24 11.26
CA LYS A 104 -4.71 10.18 11.83
C LYS A 104 -4.69 10.19 13.37
N TYR A 105 -3.75 9.48 14.00
CA TYR A 105 -3.58 9.48 15.46
C TYR A 105 -3.03 10.79 16.01
N LYS A 106 -2.11 11.47 15.30
CA LYS A 106 -1.61 12.80 15.70
C LYS A 106 -2.73 13.83 15.68
N GLU A 107 -3.48 13.89 14.58
CA GLU A 107 -4.62 14.81 14.42
C GLU A 107 -5.66 14.60 15.55
N LYS A 108 -5.99 13.34 15.87
CA LYS A 108 -6.88 13.03 17.01
C LYS A 108 -6.33 13.53 18.35
N ARG A 109 -5.03 13.43 18.58
CA ARG A 109 -4.40 13.87 19.84
C ARG A 109 -4.32 15.39 19.96
N GLU A 110 -4.05 16.09 18.87
CA GLU A 110 -4.00 17.56 18.82
C GLU A 110 -5.42 18.15 19.05
N ASN A 111 -6.43 17.61 18.36
CA ASN A 111 -7.83 18.00 18.55
C ASN A 111 -8.38 17.75 19.98
N THR A 112 -7.78 16.82 20.72
CA THR A 112 -8.16 16.54 22.12
C THR A 112 -7.45 17.47 23.12
N LYS A 113 -6.34 18.10 22.74
CA LYS A 113 -5.59 19.04 23.60
C LYS A 113 -6.07 20.48 23.48
N GLU A 114 -6.75 20.83 22.39
CA GLU A 114 -7.32 22.16 22.14
C GLU A 114 -8.76 22.32 22.65
N LYS A 115 -9.36 21.26 23.22
CA LYS A 115 -10.66 21.27 23.90
C LYS A 115 -10.48 21.19 25.42
#